data_AF-A0A7L2USL8-F1
#
_entry.id   AF-A0A7L2USL8-F1
#
_cell.length_a   1.000
_cell.length_b   1.000
_cell.length_c   1.000
_cell.angle_alpha   90.00
_cell.angle_beta   90.00
_cell.angle_gamma   90.00
#
_symmetry.space_group_name_H-M   'P 1'
#
loop_
_entity.id
_entity.type
_entity.pdbx_description
1 polymer ?
#
loop_
_entity_poly.entity_id
_entity_poly.type
_entity_poly.pdbx_seq_one_letter_code
_entity_poly.pdbx_strand_id
1 'polypeptide(L)' 'DHVPLVTPNGDILIQDLNFEVRSGENVLICGPNGCGKSSLFRVLGELWPLFGGRLTKPVRGKLFYVPQV' A
#
# COMPACT_ATOMS: atom_id res chain seq x y z
N ASP A 1 -0.53 10.21 -1.57
CA ASP A 1 -1.28 11.37 -1.05
C ASP A 1 -2.71 11.00 -0.79
N HIS A 2 -3.09 11.00 0.48
CA HIS A 2 -4.41 10.79 1.05
C HIS A 2 -5.16 9.58 0.51
N VAL A 3 -4.52 8.42 0.54
CA VAL A 3 -5.11 7.17 0.03
C VAL A 3 -5.84 6.45 1.16
N PRO A 4 -7.16 6.23 1.07
CA PRO A 4 -7.85 5.34 2.00
C PRO A 4 -7.51 3.89 1.67
N LEU A 5 -7.15 3.10 2.69
CA LEU A 5 -6.91 1.67 2.55
C LEU A 5 -8.20 0.90 2.85
N VAL A 6 -8.86 0.42 1.79
CA VAL A 6 -10.15 -0.26 1.87
C VAL A 6 -10.01 -1.71 1.42
N THR A 7 -10.62 -2.65 2.15
CA THR A 7 -10.67 -4.05 1.76
C THR A 7 -11.61 -4.27 0.57
N PRO A 8 -11.51 -5.39 -0.17
CA PRO A 8 -12.49 -5.74 -1.20
C PRO A 8 -13.92 -5.87 -0.67
N ASN A 9 -14.08 -6.09 0.63
CA ASN A 9 -15.39 -6.17 1.30
C ASN A 9 -15.94 -4.78 1.69
N GLY A 10 -15.17 -3.70 1.48
CA GLY A 10 -15.56 -2.33 1.81
C GLY A 10 -15.14 -1.84 3.18
N ASP A 11 -14.38 -2.62 3.95
CA ASP A 11 -13.91 -2.21 5.28
C ASP A 11 -12.77 -1.20 5.16
N ILE A 12 -12.86 -0.07 5.85
CA ILE A 12 -11.80 0.93 5.90
C ILE A 12 -10.79 0.52 6.97
N LEU A 13 -9.59 0.09 6.55
CA LEU A 13 -8.49 -0.26 7.46
C LEU A 13 -7.69 0.97 7.89
N ILE A 14 -7.48 1.92 6.97
CA ILE A 14 -6.79 3.19 7.20
C ILE A 14 -7.57 4.27 6.46
N GLN A 15 -8.00 5.31 7.16
CA GLN A 15 -8.81 6.39 6.56
C GLN A 15 -7.98 7.30 5.65
N ASP A 16 -6.75 7.61 6.06
CA ASP A 16 -5.91 8.58 5.36
C ASP A 16 -4.44 8.16 5.41
N LEU A 17 -4.00 7.36 4.44
CA LEU A 17 -2.62 6.92 4.34
C LEU A 17 -1.76 7.91 3.54
N ASN A 18 -0.76 8.46 4.21
CA ASN A 18 0.21 9.40 3.64
C ASN A 18 1.63 8.99 4.00
N PHE A 19 2.42 8.60 2.99
CA PHE A 19 3.84 8.37 3.13
C PHE A 19 4.54 8.54 1.78
N GLU A 20 5.84 8.80 1.84
CA GLU A 20 6.75 8.88 0.70
C GLU A 20 7.93 7.95 1.00
N VAL A 21 8.41 7.22 -0.01
CA VAL A 21 9.65 6.44 0.07
C VAL A 21 10.55 6.89 -1.06
N ARG A 22 11.75 7.34 -0.73
CA ARG A 22 12.72 7.87 -1.69
C ARG A 22 13.66 6.78 -2.18
N SER A 23 14.25 7.02 -3.35
CA SER A 23 15.25 6.09 -3.90
C SER A 23 16.47 6.02 -2.97
N GLY A 24 16.90 4.80 -2.65
CA GLY A 24 17.99 4.55 -1.71
C GLY A 24 17.56 4.37 -0.25
N GLU A 25 16.28 4.56 0.09
CA GLU A 25 15.77 4.30 1.42
C GLU A 25 15.34 2.84 1.61
N ASN A 26 15.66 2.29 2.78
CA ASN A 26 15.10 1.03 3.26
C ASN A 26 14.08 1.35 4.35
N VAL A 27 12.82 1.01 4.10
CA VAL A 27 11.70 1.31 5.01
C VAL A 27 11.12 0.01 5.56
N LEU A 28 10.95 -0.06 6.88
CA LEU A 28 10.31 -1.17 7.56
C LEU A 28 8.90 -0.76 7.99
N ILE A 29 7.89 -1.55 7.60
CA ILE A 29 6.50 -1.37 8.04
C ILE A 29 6.19 -2.40 9.13
N CYS A 30 5.93 -1.93 10.35
CA CYS A 30 5.58 -2.76 11.50
C CYS A 30 4.17 -2.45 12.00
N GLY A 31 3.56 -3.43 12.69
CA GLY A 31 2.26 -3.26 13.35
C GLY A 31 1.60 -4.60 13.68
N PRO A 32 0.52 -4.61 14.48
CA PRO A 32 -0.20 -5.83 14.87
C PRO A 32 -0.77 -6.61 13.68
N ASN A 33 -1.10 -7.88 13.90
CA ASN A 33 -1.82 -8.66 12.90
C ASN A 33 -3.19 -8.04 12.59
N GLY A 34 -3.58 -8.02 11.32
CA GLY A 34 -4.84 -7.41 10.86
C GLY A 34 -4.81 -5.90 10.64
N CYS A 35 -3.74 -5.18 11.01
CA CYS A 35 -3.68 -3.71 10.85
C CYS A 35 -3.52 -3.21 9.39
N GLY A 36 -3.58 -4.10 8.39
CA GLY A 36 -3.55 -3.72 6.97
C GLY A 36 -2.19 -3.70 6.27
N LYS A 37 -1.11 -4.23 6.87
CA LYS A 37 0.22 -4.30 6.22
C LYS A 37 0.19 -5.00 4.86
N SER A 38 -0.33 -6.24 4.81
CA SER A 38 -0.43 -6.98 3.56
C SER A 38 -1.41 -6.29 2.58
N SER A 39 -2.45 -5.63 3.08
CA SER A 39 -3.38 -4.84 2.26
C SER A 39 -2.69 -3.64 1.59
N LEU A 40 -1.80 -2.95 2.31
CA LEU A 40 -0.99 -1.87 1.75
C LEU A 40 -0.16 -2.36 0.57
N PHE A 41 0.56 -3.47 0.72
CA PHE A 41 1.34 -4.02 -0.39
C PHE A 41 0.47 -4.46 -1.58
N ARG A 42 -0.75 -4.95 -1.34
CA ARG A 42 -1.71 -5.27 -2.41
C ARG A 42 -2.15 -4.03 -3.18
N VAL A 43 -2.37 -2.90 -2.52
CA VAL A 43 -2.68 -1.63 -3.20
C VAL A 43 -1.46 -1.12 -3.98
N LEU A 44 -0.26 -1.14 -3.39
CA LEU A 44 0.98 -0.71 -4.07
C LEU A 44 1.28 -1.57 -5.32
N GLY A 45 1.00 -2.87 -5.22
CA GLY A 45 1.14 -3.83 -6.32
C GLY A 45 0.00 -3.80 -7.34
N GLU A 46 -0.94 -2.85 -7.23
CA GLU A 46 -2.15 -2.75 -8.09
C GLU A 46 -3.03 -4.02 -8.07
N LEU A 47 -2.93 -4.84 -7.03
CA LEU A 47 -3.78 -6.01 -6.83
C LEU A 47 -5.17 -5.63 -6.32
N TRP A 48 -5.26 -4.53 -5.56
CA TRP A 48 -6.51 -3.93 -5.08
C TRP A 48 -6.68 -2.53 -5.70
N PRO A 49 -7.92 -2.11 -6.00
CA PRO A 49 -8.17 -0.78 -6.56
C PRO A 49 -7.95 0.33 -5.53
N LEU A 50 -7.67 1.53 -6.02
CA LEU A 50 -7.67 2.75 -5.22
C LEU A 50 -9.10 3.28 -5.11
N PHE A 51 -9.55 3.58 -3.89
CA PHE A 51 -10.86 4.18 -3.64
C PHE A 51 -10.80 5.70 -3.44
N GLY A 52 -9.60 6.29 -3.54
CA GLY A 52 -9.39 7.72 -3.39
C GLY A 52 -7.90 8.06 -3.33
N GLY A 53 -7.61 9.36 -3.27
CA GLY A 53 -6.25 9.88 -3.17
C GLY A 53 -5.41 9.65 -4.42
N ARG A 54 -4.10 9.65 -4.24
CA ARG A 54 -3.09 9.51 -5.30
C ARG A 54 -1.99 8.56 -4.87
N LEU A 55 -1.75 7.54 -5.70
CA LEU A 55 -0.58 6.67 -5.63
C LEU A 55 0.40 7.05 -6.74
N THR A 56 1.60 7.47 -6.36
CA THR A 56 2.72 7.69 -7.29
C THR A 56 3.74 6.57 -7.08
N LYS A 57 4.15 5.90 -8.16
CA LYS A 57 5.10 4.78 -8.08
C LYS A 57 6.04 4.74 -9.29
N PRO A 58 7.15 3.98 -9.20
CA PRO A 58 8.04 3.78 -10.34
C PRO A 58 7.31 3.17 -11.56
N VAL A 59 7.88 3.39 -12.74
CA VAL A 59 7.39 2.78 -13.98
C VAL A 59 7.37 1.25 -13.90
N ARG A 60 6.54 0.61 -14.74
CA ARG A 60 6.46 -0.86 -14.84
C ARG A 60 7.86 -1.46 -15.01
N GLY A 61 8.13 -2.55 -14.30
CA GLY A 61 9.43 -3.22 -14.28
C GLY A 61 10.45 -2.68 -13.29
N LYS A 62 10.18 -1.54 -12.62
CA LYS A 62 11.00 -1.00 -11.52
C LYS A 62 10.39 -1.21 -10.13
N LEU A 63 9.27 -1.91 -10.05
CA LEU A 63 8.60 -2.29 -8.80
C LEU A 63 8.33 -3.79 -8.85
N PHE A 64 8.79 -4.50 -7.81
CA PHE A 64 8.56 -5.93 -7.63
C PHE A 64 7.82 -6.14 -6.32
N TYR A 65 6.77 -6.96 -6.36
CA TYR A 65 6.04 -7.40 -5.18
C TYR A 65 6.36 -8.87 -4.94
N VAL A 66 6.87 -9.17 -3.74
CA VAL A 66 7.13 -10.54 -3.30
C VAL A 66 5.98 -10.92 -2.36
N PRO A 67 5.14 -11.90 -2.74
CA PRO A 67 4.02 -12.30 -1.89
C PRO A 67 4.52 -12.97 -0.60
N GLN A 68 3.74 -12.77 0.46
CA GLN A 68 3.91 -13.55 1.68
C GLN A 68 3.56 -15.03 1.42
N VAL A 69 4.38 -15.94 1.93
CA VAL A 69 4.16 -17.40 1.90
C VAL A 69 3.16 -17.81 2.96
#